data_AF-A0A6J4CW64-F1
#
_entry.id   AF-A0A6J4CW64-F1
#
_cell.length_a   1.000
_cell.length_b   1.000
_cell.length_c   1.000
_cell.angle_alpha   90.00
_cell.angle_beta   90.00
_cell.angle_gamma   90.00
#
_symmetry.space_group_name_H-M   'P 1'
#
loop_
_entity.id
_entity.type
_entity.pdbx_description
1 polymer ?
#
loop_
_entity_poly.entity_id
_entity_poly.type
_entity_poly.pdbx_seq_one_letter_code
_entity_poly.pdbx_strand_id
1 'polypeptide(L)'
;MSAEIIETLVKILVVVLVFSGLGAFGTYLERKVLAYFQRRLGPTYVGPFGLLQVIADAIKLFTKEDIIPQHANRLIFAIAPVIAMVSAFVSMAPIPFFGDFTFFGHTIKPIISDINVGLLFFLAVGSAGIYAPLLAGLASNSKYSLLGSARAAIQLLSFEVVSTLTILAPIMVVGSLSLVEINHYQEGGMIHWLVFKQPLAFFLFLIASYAELNRTPFDLLEHEAEIVAGFCTEYSGLKWGMFFLAEYAHLFAFCFVISLIFFGGYNAWGFIPGGIAILIKVCFFVFLSMWARATFPHVRPDQLMRMCWKIMLPLSLINILITALVILI
;
A
#
# COMPACT_ATOMS: atom_id res chain seq x y z
N MET A 1 -31.93 -1.16 -13.23
CA MET A 1 -30.80 -1.34 -12.28
C MET A 1 -31.17 -0.52 -11.05
N SER A 2 -31.17 -1.10 -9.85
CA SER A 2 -31.53 -0.35 -8.63
C SER A 2 -30.57 0.82 -8.41
N ALA A 3 -31.06 1.93 -7.86
CA ALA A 3 -30.27 3.14 -7.63
C ALA A 3 -28.98 2.87 -6.83
N GLU A 4 -29.03 1.92 -5.89
CA GLU A 4 -27.89 1.47 -5.08
C GLU A 4 -26.78 0.79 -5.90
N ILE A 5 -27.14 0.02 -6.93
CA ILE A 5 -26.15 -0.62 -7.81
C ILE A 5 -25.45 0.45 -8.66
N ILE A 6 -26.19 1.44 -9.15
CA ILE A 6 -25.61 2.56 -9.90
C ILE A 6 -24.65 3.36 -9.01
N GLU A 7 -25.07 3.67 -7.78
CA GLU A 7 -24.23 4.37 -6.80
C GLU A 7 -22.92 3.61 -6.53
N THR A 8 -23.02 2.31 -6.29
CA THR A 8 -21.84 1.45 -6.04
C THR A 8 -20.92 1.41 -7.25
N LEU A 9 -21.45 1.28 -8.46
CA LEU A 9 -20.64 1.30 -9.68
C LEU A 9 -19.93 2.64 -9.89
N VAL A 10 -20.60 3.76 -9.60
CA VAL A 10 -20.00 5.09 -9.65
C VAL A 10 -18.87 5.20 -8.61
N LYS A 11 -19.09 4.73 -7.38
CA LYS A 11 -18.04 4.71 -6.33
C LYS A 11 -16.82 3.91 -6.76
N ILE A 12 -17.02 2.71 -7.32
CA ILE A 12 -15.94 1.87 -7.84
C ILE A 12 -15.16 2.61 -8.94
N LEU A 13 -15.86 3.20 -9.91
CA LEU A 13 -15.23 3.94 -10.99
C LEU A 13 -14.40 5.13 -10.48
N VAL A 14 -14.94 5.88 -9.52
CA VAL A 14 -14.23 7.01 -8.89
C VAL A 14 -12.98 6.53 -8.17
N VAL A 15 -13.06 5.46 -7.37
CA VAL A 15 -11.89 4.92 -6.66
C VAL A 15 -10.82 4.46 -7.64
N VAL A 16 -11.17 3.70 -8.68
CA VAL A 16 -10.20 3.23 -9.68
C VAL A 16 -9.52 4.41 -10.39
N LEU A 17 -10.29 5.41 -10.85
CA LEU A 17 -9.73 6.57 -11.57
C LEU A 17 -8.85 7.44 -10.66
N VAL A 18 -9.31 7.73 -9.43
CA VAL A 18 -8.58 8.58 -8.49
C VAL A 18 -7.29 7.90 -8.05
N PHE A 19 -7.34 6.64 -7.62
CA PHE A 19 -6.14 5.93 -7.14
C PHE A 19 -5.18 5.60 -8.27
N SER A 20 -5.66 5.34 -9.50
CA SER A 20 -4.77 5.25 -10.66
C SER A 20 -4.07 6.58 -10.95
N GLY A 21 -4.79 7.70 -10.86
CA GLY A 21 -4.22 9.04 -11.03
C GLY A 21 -3.23 9.39 -9.92
N LEU A 22 -3.56 9.08 -8.66
CA LEU A 22 -2.69 9.27 -7.51
C LEU A 22 -1.45 8.39 -7.58
N GLY A 23 -1.57 7.14 -8.05
CA GLY A 23 -0.42 6.26 -8.26
C GLY A 23 0.56 6.86 -9.27
N ALA A 24 0.04 7.32 -10.41
CA ALA A 24 0.86 8.00 -11.42
C ALA A 24 1.47 9.31 -10.89
N PHE A 25 0.69 10.12 -10.16
CA PHE A 25 1.18 11.35 -9.52
C PHE A 25 2.22 11.09 -8.42
N GLY A 26 2.09 9.98 -7.69
CA GLY A 26 3.03 9.53 -6.67
C GLY A 26 4.43 9.37 -7.22
N THR A 27 4.57 8.84 -8.44
CA THR A 27 5.88 8.74 -9.12
C THR A 27 6.52 10.11 -9.36
N TYR A 28 5.73 11.11 -9.74
CA TYR A 28 6.20 12.48 -9.95
C TYR A 28 6.60 13.14 -8.62
N LEU A 29 5.78 12.98 -7.58
CA LEU A 29 6.10 13.47 -6.25
C LEU A 29 7.41 12.88 -5.74
N GLU A 30 7.58 11.57 -5.87
CA GLU A 30 8.78 10.88 -5.44
C GLU A 30 10.04 11.40 -6.14
N ARG A 31 9.99 11.59 -7.47
CA ARG A 31 11.10 12.21 -8.22
C ARG A 31 11.48 13.58 -7.68
N LYS A 32 10.51 14.41 -7.28
CA LYS A 32 10.79 15.72 -6.69
C LYS A 32 11.33 15.64 -5.27
N VAL A 33 10.69 14.86 -4.40
CA VAL A 33 11.11 14.70 -3.00
C VAL A 33 12.54 14.18 -2.95
N LEU A 34 12.87 13.13 -3.71
CA LEU A 34 14.22 12.58 -3.77
C LEU A 34 15.24 13.60 -4.31
N ALA A 35 14.86 14.38 -5.32
CA ALA A 35 15.73 15.43 -5.85
C ALA A 35 16.04 16.50 -4.80
N TYR A 36 15.06 16.93 -4.00
CA TYR A 36 15.27 17.87 -2.90
C TYR A 36 16.21 17.32 -1.83
N PHE A 37 16.04 16.06 -1.41
CA PHE A 37 16.98 15.41 -0.47
C PHE A 37 18.41 15.35 -1.01
N GLN A 38 18.57 15.13 -2.31
CA GLN A 38 19.86 15.05 -2.99
C GLN A 38 20.41 16.42 -3.42
N ARG A 39 19.75 17.53 -3.05
CA ARG A 39 20.10 18.90 -3.45
C ARG A 39 20.23 19.08 -4.98
N ARG A 40 19.41 18.38 -5.76
CA ARG A 40 19.27 18.56 -7.22
C ARG A 40 17.85 18.97 -7.57
N LEU A 41 17.66 19.49 -8.78
CA LEU A 41 16.33 19.82 -9.27
C LEU A 41 15.65 18.54 -9.79
N GLY A 42 14.39 18.35 -9.40
CA GLY A 42 13.53 17.31 -9.97
C GLY A 42 13.07 17.69 -11.39
N PRO A 43 12.06 16.99 -11.95
CA PRO A 43 11.53 17.31 -13.28
C PRO A 43 11.05 18.77 -13.38
N THR A 44 11.59 19.53 -14.33
CA THR A 44 11.24 20.95 -14.58
C THR A 44 10.83 21.25 -16.03
N TYR A 45 11.12 20.35 -16.98
CA TYR A 45 11.04 20.65 -18.41
C TYR A 45 9.67 20.42 -19.04
N VAL A 46 8.96 19.35 -18.68
CA VAL A 46 7.70 18.96 -19.34
C VAL A 46 6.51 19.61 -18.63
N GLY A 47 6.11 20.79 -19.11
CA GLY A 47 5.01 21.59 -18.55
C GLY A 47 5.40 22.40 -17.30
N PRO A 48 4.46 23.17 -16.73
CA PRO A 48 4.72 23.97 -15.53
C PRO A 48 5.13 23.05 -14.37
N PHE A 49 6.30 23.33 -13.79
CA PHE A 49 6.90 22.52 -12.72
C PHE A 49 7.13 21.04 -13.06
N GLY A 50 7.08 20.61 -14.34
CA GLY A 50 7.23 19.21 -14.72
C GLY A 50 5.97 18.35 -14.55
N LEU A 51 4.80 18.95 -14.29
CA LEU A 51 3.55 18.19 -14.05
C LEU A 51 3.11 17.33 -15.24
N LEU A 52 3.38 17.78 -16.48
CA LEU A 52 3.02 17.04 -17.68
C LEU A 52 3.90 15.80 -17.91
N GLN A 53 4.93 15.58 -17.09
CA GLN A 53 5.75 14.37 -17.13
C GLN A 53 4.91 13.10 -16.91
N VAL A 54 3.93 13.14 -16.01
CA VAL A 54 3.06 11.98 -15.72
C VAL A 54 2.29 11.57 -16.97
N ILE A 55 1.80 12.55 -17.74
CA ILE A 55 1.07 12.32 -18.99
C ILE A 55 2.03 11.79 -20.07
N ALA A 56 3.23 12.35 -20.18
CA ALA A 56 4.24 11.88 -21.14
C ALA A 56 4.66 10.42 -20.85
N ASP A 57 4.86 10.06 -19.58
CA ASP A 57 5.17 8.70 -19.17
C ASP A 57 3.99 7.75 -19.45
N ALA A 58 2.75 8.18 -19.23
CA ALA A 58 1.56 7.40 -19.58
C ALA A 58 1.48 7.15 -21.10
N ILE A 59 1.59 8.20 -21.93
CA ILE A 59 1.59 8.07 -23.40
C ILE A 59 2.69 7.11 -23.85
N LYS A 60 3.89 7.23 -23.28
CA LYS A 60 5.00 6.30 -23.55
C LYS A 60 4.59 4.86 -23.22
N LEU A 61 4.04 4.60 -22.04
CA LEU A 61 3.66 3.23 -21.65
C LEU A 61 2.55 2.63 -22.52
N PHE A 62 1.58 3.44 -22.97
CA PHE A 62 0.50 3.00 -23.87
C PHE A 62 0.96 2.78 -25.31
N THR A 63 1.91 3.59 -25.80
CA THR A 63 2.43 3.49 -27.17
C THR A 63 3.59 2.51 -27.30
N LYS A 64 4.23 2.15 -26.18
CA LYS A 64 5.36 1.23 -26.18
C LYS A 64 4.90 -0.18 -26.52
N GLU A 65 5.64 -0.81 -27.41
CA GLU A 65 5.42 -2.19 -27.83
C GLU A 65 5.36 -3.16 -26.64
N ASP A 66 4.27 -3.93 -26.58
CA ASP A 66 4.05 -4.98 -25.60
C ASP A 66 4.63 -6.30 -26.11
N ILE A 67 5.80 -6.66 -25.59
CA ILE A 67 6.57 -7.82 -26.02
C ILE A 67 6.25 -9.00 -25.08
N ILE A 68 6.03 -10.17 -25.67
CA ILE A 68 5.91 -11.45 -24.93
C ILE A 68 7.08 -12.34 -25.35
N PRO A 69 7.94 -12.81 -24.43
CA PRO A 69 9.06 -13.68 -24.76
C PRO A 69 8.61 -15.00 -25.42
N GLN A 70 9.38 -15.51 -26.38
CA GLN A 70 8.99 -16.67 -27.19
C GLN A 70 8.78 -17.96 -26.37
N HIS A 71 9.59 -18.15 -25.33
CA HIS A 71 9.53 -19.32 -24.46
C HIS A 71 8.76 -19.07 -23.15
N ALA A 72 8.08 -17.93 -23.01
CA ALA A 72 7.28 -17.62 -21.83
C ALA A 72 5.88 -18.28 -21.90
N ASN A 73 5.30 -18.57 -20.74
CA ASN A 73 3.90 -18.99 -20.68
C ASN A 73 2.99 -17.77 -20.90
N ARG A 74 2.41 -17.66 -22.10
CA ARG A 74 1.63 -16.49 -22.53
C ARG A 74 0.45 -16.16 -21.62
N LEU A 75 -0.25 -17.17 -21.11
CA LEU A 75 -1.44 -16.95 -20.27
C LEU A 75 -1.06 -16.37 -18.91
N ILE A 76 -0.12 -17.00 -18.23
CA ILE A 76 0.30 -16.56 -16.88
C ILE A 76 1.01 -15.20 -16.99
N PHE A 77 1.82 -14.99 -18.03
CA PHE A 77 2.51 -13.73 -18.28
C PHE A 77 1.53 -12.57 -18.51
N ALA A 78 0.42 -12.80 -19.21
CA ALA A 78 -0.58 -11.75 -19.42
C ALA A 78 -1.46 -11.47 -18.18
N ILE A 79 -1.74 -12.50 -17.38
CA ILE A 79 -2.65 -12.40 -16.23
C ILE A 79 -1.95 -11.86 -14.98
N ALA A 80 -0.65 -12.13 -14.79
CA ALA A 80 0.06 -11.73 -13.56
C ALA A 80 -0.03 -10.22 -13.24
N PRO A 81 0.18 -9.27 -14.19
CA PRO A 81 0.00 -7.84 -13.91
C PRO A 81 -1.44 -7.49 -13.54
N VAL A 82 -2.42 -8.19 -14.12
CA VAL A 82 -3.84 -7.98 -13.81
C VAL A 82 -4.16 -8.43 -12.39
N ILE A 83 -3.59 -9.54 -11.92
CA ILE A 83 -3.77 -10.00 -10.54
C ILE A 83 -3.23 -8.96 -9.55
N ALA A 84 -2.04 -8.41 -9.79
CA ALA A 84 -1.47 -7.36 -8.94
C ALA A 84 -2.40 -6.14 -8.84
N MET A 85 -2.88 -5.67 -10.00
CA MET A 85 -3.77 -4.52 -10.08
C MET A 85 -5.13 -4.76 -9.43
N VAL A 86 -5.74 -5.93 -9.66
CA VAL A 86 -7.02 -6.31 -9.07
C VAL A 86 -6.89 -6.42 -7.55
N SER A 87 -5.83 -7.04 -7.04
CA SER A 87 -5.56 -7.10 -5.59
C SER A 87 -5.49 -5.69 -4.99
N ALA A 88 -4.74 -4.77 -5.61
CA ALA A 88 -4.60 -3.40 -5.14
C ALA A 88 -5.95 -2.68 -5.03
N PHE A 89 -6.76 -2.70 -6.09
CA PHE A 89 -8.03 -1.99 -6.11
C PHE A 89 -9.13 -2.68 -5.29
N VAL A 90 -9.17 -4.02 -5.25
CA VAL A 90 -10.16 -4.73 -4.44
C VAL A 90 -9.87 -4.55 -2.95
N SER A 91 -8.59 -4.48 -2.54
CA SER A 91 -8.22 -4.23 -1.14
C SER A 91 -8.76 -2.91 -0.60
N MET A 92 -9.04 -1.94 -1.48
CA MET A 92 -9.59 -0.63 -1.13
C MET A 92 -11.10 -0.63 -0.83
N ALA A 93 -11.82 -1.71 -1.16
CA ALA A 93 -13.27 -1.78 -0.98
C ALA A 93 -13.77 -1.49 0.46
N PRO A 94 -13.16 -2.06 1.53
CA PRO A 94 -13.58 -1.79 2.91
C PRO A 94 -13.02 -0.50 3.51
N ILE A 95 -12.17 0.26 2.81
CA ILE A 95 -11.49 1.43 3.40
C ILE A 95 -12.43 2.64 3.39
N PRO A 96 -12.78 3.22 4.55
CA PRO A 96 -13.48 4.50 4.60
C PRO A 96 -12.51 5.64 4.31
N PHE A 97 -12.61 6.25 3.12
CA PHE A 97 -11.68 7.31 2.71
C PHE A 97 -11.95 8.65 3.39
N PHE A 98 -13.21 8.93 3.69
CA PHE A 98 -13.63 10.15 4.36
C PHE A 98 -14.81 9.89 5.30
N GLY A 99 -15.21 10.90 6.08
CA GLY A 99 -16.46 10.85 6.83
C GLY A 99 -17.68 11.01 5.91
N ASP A 100 -18.86 10.70 6.45
CA ASP A 100 -20.12 10.85 5.73
C ASP A 100 -20.31 12.32 5.28
N PHE A 101 -20.47 12.53 3.97
CA PHE A 101 -20.71 13.85 3.41
C PHE A 101 -22.11 13.95 2.82
N THR A 102 -22.80 15.04 3.12
CA THR A 102 -24.06 15.39 2.46
C THR A 102 -23.76 16.16 1.19
N PHE A 103 -24.06 15.57 0.04
CA PHE A 103 -23.94 16.22 -1.26
C PHE A 103 -25.32 16.24 -1.94
N PHE A 104 -25.81 17.42 -2.32
CA PHE A 104 -27.15 17.62 -2.89
C PHE A 104 -28.29 16.92 -2.12
N GLY A 105 -28.26 16.93 -0.78
CA GLY A 105 -29.31 16.34 0.06
C GLY A 105 -29.23 14.82 0.26
N HIS A 106 -28.24 14.15 -0.35
CA HIS A 106 -27.95 12.73 -0.12
C HIS A 106 -26.69 12.55 0.73
N THR A 107 -26.76 11.73 1.78
CA THR A 107 -25.61 11.31 2.58
C THR A 107 -24.82 10.26 1.79
N ILE A 108 -23.74 10.68 1.15
CA ILE A 108 -22.82 9.77 0.47
C ILE A 108 -21.82 9.29 1.50
N LYS A 109 -21.88 7.98 1.79
CA LYS A 109 -20.83 7.29 2.54
C LYS A 109 -19.68 6.95 1.58
N PRO A 110 -18.48 7.52 1.77
CA PRO A 110 -17.33 7.31 0.88
C PRO A 110 -16.58 6.03 1.27
N ILE A 111 -17.36 4.94 1.32
CA ILE A 111 -16.95 3.55 1.47
C ILE A 111 -17.68 2.77 0.36
N ILE A 112 -16.98 1.83 -0.30
CA ILE A 112 -17.60 1.02 -1.35
C ILE A 112 -18.53 0.00 -0.71
N SER A 113 -18.03 -0.73 0.30
CA SER A 113 -18.81 -1.70 1.05
C SER A 113 -18.34 -1.75 2.49
N ASP A 114 -19.25 -1.53 3.44
CA ASP A 114 -18.98 -1.73 4.86
C ASP A 114 -19.06 -3.22 5.18
N ILE A 115 -17.90 -3.85 5.28
CA ILE A 115 -17.75 -5.27 5.59
C ILE A 115 -17.40 -5.37 7.07
N ASN A 116 -18.18 -6.16 7.83
CA ASN A 116 -17.93 -6.40 9.27
C ASN A 116 -16.48 -6.85 9.53
N VAL A 117 -15.92 -7.64 8.62
CA VAL A 117 -14.56 -8.17 8.68
C VAL A 117 -13.58 -7.38 7.77
N GLY A 118 -13.76 -6.05 7.71
CA GLY A 118 -13.08 -5.18 6.74
C GLY A 118 -11.55 -5.25 6.77
N LEU A 119 -10.96 -5.30 7.97
CA LEU A 119 -9.51 -5.40 8.11
C LEU A 119 -8.94 -6.76 7.64
N LEU A 120 -9.60 -7.88 7.96
CA LEU A 120 -9.15 -9.19 7.47
C LEU A 120 -9.32 -9.30 5.96
N PHE A 121 -10.38 -8.69 5.41
CA PHE A 121 -10.55 -8.62 3.96
C PHE A 121 -9.40 -7.85 3.28
N PHE A 122 -9.00 -6.70 3.84
CA PHE A 122 -7.86 -5.92 3.34
C PHE A 122 -6.57 -6.77 3.31
N LEU A 123 -6.25 -7.45 4.42
CA LEU A 123 -5.06 -8.31 4.51
C LEU A 123 -5.13 -9.51 3.56
N ALA A 124 -6.27 -10.20 3.50
CA ALA A 124 -6.44 -11.39 2.65
C ALA A 124 -6.38 -11.06 1.15
N VAL A 125 -6.91 -9.91 0.74
CA VAL A 125 -6.80 -9.47 -0.66
C VAL A 125 -5.38 -8.99 -0.96
N GLY A 126 -4.73 -8.29 -0.03
CA GLY A 126 -3.32 -7.91 -0.15
C GLY A 126 -2.39 -9.11 -0.34
N SER A 127 -2.61 -10.18 0.42
CA SER A 127 -1.81 -11.42 0.30
C SER A 127 -1.95 -12.11 -1.05
N ALA A 128 -3.14 -12.07 -1.65
CA ALA A 128 -3.35 -12.57 -3.00
C ALA A 128 -2.50 -11.82 -4.04
N GLY A 129 -2.21 -10.53 -3.80
CA GLY A 129 -1.36 -9.69 -4.65
C GLY A 129 0.11 -10.09 -4.64
N ILE A 130 0.61 -10.65 -3.53
CA ILE A 130 2.01 -11.09 -3.37
C ILE A 130 2.38 -12.19 -4.38
N TYR A 131 1.40 -13.00 -4.80
CA TYR A 131 1.61 -14.06 -5.78
C TYR A 131 1.81 -13.53 -7.21
N ALA A 132 1.37 -12.31 -7.53
CA ALA A 132 1.50 -11.77 -8.88
C ALA A 132 2.98 -11.61 -9.32
N PRO A 133 3.88 -10.98 -8.53
CA PRO A 133 5.32 -11.01 -8.76
C PRO A 133 5.91 -12.41 -9.00
N LEU A 134 5.49 -13.40 -8.22
CA LEU A 134 5.99 -14.77 -8.32
C LEU A 134 5.54 -15.44 -9.63
N LEU A 135 4.26 -15.32 -9.96
CA LEU A 135 3.69 -15.83 -11.21
C LEU A 135 4.34 -15.17 -12.42
N ALA A 136 4.62 -13.87 -12.33
CA ALA A 136 5.28 -13.11 -13.38
C ALA A 136 6.72 -13.58 -13.64
N GLY A 137 7.50 -13.84 -12.59
CA GLY A 137 8.85 -14.38 -12.71
C GLY A 137 8.89 -15.86 -13.16
N LEU A 138 7.91 -16.67 -12.78
CA LEU A 138 7.75 -18.04 -13.27
C LEU A 138 7.36 -18.09 -14.74
N ALA A 139 6.44 -17.22 -15.17
CA ALA A 139 5.92 -17.20 -16.52
C ALA A 139 6.94 -16.73 -17.56
N SER A 140 7.91 -15.90 -17.15
CA SER A 140 8.88 -15.29 -18.04
C SER A 140 9.96 -16.25 -18.59
N ASN A 141 10.04 -17.46 -18.02
CA ASN A 141 11.00 -18.50 -18.42
C ASN A 141 12.47 -18.06 -18.43
N SER A 142 12.82 -17.12 -17.54
CA SER A 142 14.19 -16.70 -17.27
C SER A 142 14.58 -17.10 -15.84
N LYS A 143 15.70 -17.82 -15.69
CA LYS A 143 16.19 -18.26 -14.38
C LYS A 143 16.51 -17.07 -13.46
N TYR A 144 16.95 -15.95 -14.02
CA TYR A 144 17.27 -14.74 -13.26
C TYR A 144 16.02 -14.08 -12.71
N SER A 145 15.00 -13.88 -13.54
CA SER A 145 13.70 -13.32 -13.12
C SER A 145 13.02 -14.22 -12.08
N LEU A 146 13.12 -15.54 -12.26
CA LEU A 146 12.60 -16.51 -11.29
C LEU A 146 13.29 -16.37 -9.92
N LEU A 147 14.62 -16.33 -9.87
CA LEU A 147 15.36 -16.17 -8.61
C LEU A 147 15.04 -14.84 -7.91
N GLY A 148 14.94 -13.74 -8.65
CA GLY A 148 14.55 -12.44 -8.11
C GLY A 148 13.12 -12.44 -7.56
N SER A 149 12.16 -12.96 -8.32
CA SER A 149 10.74 -13.06 -7.90
C SER A 149 10.53 -14.00 -6.70
N ALA A 150 11.25 -15.12 -6.63
CA ALA A 150 11.15 -16.08 -5.53
C ALA A 150 11.65 -15.48 -4.20
N ARG A 151 12.77 -14.73 -4.23
CA ARG A 151 13.29 -14.03 -3.04
C ARG A 151 12.29 -13.01 -2.51
N ALA A 152 11.68 -12.26 -3.42
CA ALA A 152 10.68 -11.28 -3.07
C ALA A 152 9.41 -11.89 -2.48
N ALA A 153 8.91 -12.98 -3.08
CA ALA A 153 7.75 -13.69 -2.55
C ALA A 153 8.00 -14.18 -1.11
N ILE A 154 9.19 -14.72 -0.83
CA ILE A 154 9.57 -15.16 0.52
C ILE A 154 9.59 -13.97 1.50
N GLN A 155 10.14 -12.82 1.07
CA GLN A 155 10.12 -11.61 1.90
C GLN A 155 8.70 -11.17 2.21
N LEU A 156 7.91 -10.96 1.16
CA LEU A 156 6.56 -10.42 1.26
C LEU A 156 5.68 -11.29 2.16
N LEU A 157 5.70 -12.62 1.96
CA LEU A 157 4.99 -13.57 2.82
C LEU A 157 5.45 -13.52 4.28
N SER A 158 6.75 -13.32 4.52
CA SER A 158 7.28 -13.26 5.89
C SER A 158 6.78 -12.01 6.63
N PHE A 159 6.78 -10.85 5.96
CA PHE A 159 6.30 -9.60 6.57
C PHE A 159 4.78 -9.51 6.65
N GLU A 160 4.05 -10.22 5.80
CA GLU A 160 2.59 -10.35 5.89
C GLU A 160 2.15 -11.01 7.21
N VAL A 161 2.87 -12.06 7.64
CA VAL A 161 2.61 -12.72 8.94
C VAL A 161 2.82 -11.72 10.07
N VAL A 162 3.88 -10.92 9.98
CA VAL A 162 4.16 -9.88 10.98
C VAL A 162 3.12 -8.78 10.95
N SER A 163 2.73 -8.26 9.79
CA SER A 163 1.72 -7.21 9.68
C SER A 163 0.39 -7.68 10.28
N THR A 164 -0.03 -8.90 9.97
CA THR A 164 -1.23 -9.52 10.54
C THR A 164 -1.18 -9.64 12.07
N LEU A 165 -0.08 -10.17 12.62
CA LEU A 165 0.07 -10.30 14.08
C LEU A 165 0.10 -8.93 14.78
N THR A 166 0.74 -7.93 14.18
CA THR A 166 0.88 -6.60 14.81
C THR A 166 -0.45 -5.87 14.95
N ILE A 167 -1.39 -6.07 14.01
CA ILE A 167 -2.71 -5.44 14.09
C ILE A 167 -3.64 -6.15 15.10
N LEU A 168 -3.34 -7.38 15.51
CA LEU A 168 -4.18 -8.09 16.47
C LEU A 168 -4.28 -7.36 17.82
N ALA A 169 -3.19 -6.76 18.30
CA ALA A 169 -3.19 -6.00 19.54
C ALA A 169 -4.16 -4.79 19.53
N PRO A 170 -4.13 -3.87 18.54
CA PRO A 170 -5.12 -2.80 18.47
C PRO A 170 -6.55 -3.30 18.25
N ILE A 171 -6.78 -4.40 17.50
CA ILE A 171 -8.12 -5.01 17.35
C ILE A 171 -8.68 -5.43 18.70
N MET A 172 -7.86 -6.07 19.55
CA MET A 172 -8.30 -6.53 20.88
C MET A 172 -8.75 -5.37 21.77
N VAL A 173 -8.12 -4.19 21.64
CA VAL A 173 -8.48 -2.98 22.41
C VAL A 173 -9.80 -2.38 21.92
N VAL A 174 -10.07 -2.42 20.61
CA VAL A 174 -11.31 -1.88 20.02
C VAL A 174 -12.48 -2.84 20.19
N GLY A 175 -12.24 -4.15 20.04
CA GLY A 175 -13.30 -5.18 20.06
C GLY A 175 -14.04 -5.36 18.74
N SER A 176 -13.53 -4.79 17.63
CA SER A 176 -14.14 -4.88 16.30
C SER A 176 -13.12 -5.00 15.17
N LEU A 177 -13.55 -5.61 14.06
CA LEU A 177 -12.78 -5.77 12.81
C LEU A 177 -13.21 -4.77 11.72
N SER A 178 -14.26 -3.97 11.95
CA SER A 178 -14.68 -2.93 11.01
C SER A 178 -13.77 -1.70 11.12
N LEU A 179 -13.26 -1.22 9.98
CA LEU A 179 -12.44 -0.01 9.92
C LEU A 179 -13.21 1.25 10.34
N VAL A 180 -14.54 1.24 10.18
CA VAL A 180 -15.41 2.34 10.59
C VAL A 180 -15.51 2.38 12.11
N GLU A 181 -15.76 1.25 12.76
CA GLU A 181 -15.83 1.15 14.22
C GLU A 181 -14.48 1.45 14.90
N ILE A 182 -13.36 1.02 14.29
CA ILE A 182 -12.02 1.39 14.75
C ILE A 182 -11.83 2.92 14.74
N ASN A 183 -12.26 3.59 13.67
CA ASN A 183 -12.20 5.05 13.60
C ASN A 183 -13.08 5.72 14.67
N HIS A 184 -14.31 5.24 14.87
CA HIS A 184 -15.23 5.77 15.90
C HIS A 184 -14.69 5.57 17.32
N TYR A 185 -13.99 4.46 17.60
CA TYR A 185 -13.34 4.24 18.90
C TYR A 185 -12.30 5.32 19.23
N GLN A 186 -11.72 5.96 18.21
CA GLN A 186 -10.71 7.01 18.35
C GLN A 186 -11.33 8.42 18.33
N GLU A 187 -12.64 8.54 18.51
CA GLU A 187 -13.31 9.81 18.78
C GLU A 187 -12.95 10.32 20.18
N GLY A 188 -12.71 11.62 20.32
CA GLY A 188 -12.28 12.23 21.60
C GLY A 188 -10.91 12.91 21.56
N GLY A 189 -10.25 12.97 20.39
CA GLY A 189 -9.03 13.75 20.17
C GLY A 189 -7.74 12.92 20.26
N MET A 190 -6.59 13.61 20.24
CA MET A 190 -5.27 12.96 20.10
C MET A 190 -4.98 11.91 21.18
N ILE A 191 -5.43 12.14 22.41
CA ILE A 191 -5.12 11.28 23.56
C ILE A 191 -5.77 9.89 23.39
N HIS A 192 -6.87 9.80 22.64
CA HIS A 192 -7.59 8.56 22.38
C HIS A 192 -7.02 7.76 21.19
N TRP A 193 -5.99 8.29 20.51
CA TRP A 193 -5.37 7.59 19.39
C TRP A 193 -4.70 6.29 19.82
N LEU A 194 -4.89 5.24 19.04
CA LEU A 194 -4.33 3.93 19.31
C LEU A 194 -2.79 3.92 19.28
N VAL A 195 -2.13 4.90 18.65
CA VAL A 195 -0.66 5.07 18.75
C VAL A 195 -0.21 5.15 20.21
N PHE A 196 -0.93 5.89 21.06
CA PHE A 196 -0.51 6.09 22.45
C PHE A 196 -0.80 4.87 23.32
N LYS A 197 -1.84 4.11 23.00
CA LYS A 197 -2.17 2.86 23.69
C LYS A 197 -1.27 1.70 23.24
N GLN A 198 -0.93 1.66 21.96
CA GLN A 198 -0.24 0.55 21.30
C GLN A 198 0.93 1.06 20.42
N PRO A 199 1.95 1.72 21.00
CA PRO A 199 3.06 2.28 20.23
C PRO A 199 3.91 1.19 19.58
N LEU A 200 4.08 0.05 20.24
CA LEU A 200 4.85 -1.08 19.71
C LEU A 200 4.18 -1.67 18.47
N ALA A 201 2.86 -1.88 18.49
CA ALA A 201 2.10 -2.33 17.33
C ALA A 201 2.24 -1.35 16.15
N PHE A 202 2.18 -0.05 16.42
CA PHE A 202 2.33 0.98 15.38
C PHE A 202 3.68 0.88 14.66
N PHE A 203 4.80 0.86 15.39
CA PHE A 203 6.12 0.79 14.77
C PHE A 203 6.35 -0.52 14.01
N LEU A 204 5.91 -1.65 14.57
CA LEU A 204 6.04 -2.93 13.90
C LEU A 204 5.18 -2.99 12.63
N PHE A 205 3.95 -2.48 12.68
CA PHE A 205 3.07 -2.42 11.52
C PHE A 205 3.63 -1.49 10.44
N LEU A 206 4.13 -0.30 10.80
CA LEU A 206 4.74 0.64 9.85
C LEU A 206 5.93 0.00 9.10
N ILE A 207 6.84 -0.66 9.83
CA ILE A 207 8.00 -1.34 9.23
C ILE A 207 7.53 -2.52 8.35
N ALA A 208 6.56 -3.30 8.81
CA ALA A 208 6.02 -4.42 8.04
C ALA A 208 5.34 -3.96 6.75
N SER A 209 4.54 -2.89 6.79
CA SER A 209 3.92 -2.30 5.60
C SER A 209 4.96 -1.80 4.61
N TYR A 210 6.08 -1.22 5.06
CA TYR A 210 7.15 -0.78 4.16
C TYR A 210 7.84 -1.95 3.46
N ALA A 211 8.05 -3.05 4.19
CA ALA A 211 8.62 -4.27 3.63
C ALA A 211 7.65 -4.98 2.67
N GLU A 212 6.34 -4.92 2.93
CA GLU A 212 5.28 -5.49 2.09
C GLU A 212 5.09 -4.70 0.79
N LEU A 213 5.34 -3.39 0.83
CA LEU A 213 5.30 -2.51 -0.34
C LEU A 213 6.58 -2.57 -1.19
N ASN A 214 7.57 -3.38 -0.79
CA ASN A 214 8.88 -3.46 -1.44
C ASN A 214 9.57 -2.11 -1.63
N ARG A 215 9.41 -1.21 -0.66
CA ARG A 215 10.03 0.11 -0.74
C ARG A 215 11.39 0.10 -0.04
N THR A 216 12.35 0.80 -0.64
CA THR A 216 13.62 1.18 -0.04
C THR A 216 13.44 1.66 1.40
N PRO A 217 14.17 1.08 2.38
CA PRO A 217 15.36 0.24 2.25
C PRO A 217 15.13 -1.28 2.05
N PHE A 218 13.87 -1.72 1.93
CA PHE A 218 13.43 -3.11 1.85
C PHE A 218 13.03 -3.56 0.43
N ASP A 219 13.54 -2.89 -0.60
CA ASP A 219 13.29 -3.14 -2.02
C ASP A 219 14.23 -4.21 -2.59
N LEU A 220 13.94 -5.50 -2.34
CA LEU A 220 14.73 -6.60 -2.92
C LEU A 220 14.36 -6.94 -4.37
N LEU A 221 13.19 -6.49 -4.83
CA LEU A 221 12.68 -6.76 -6.18
C LEU A 221 13.34 -5.92 -7.27
N GLU A 222 13.60 -4.65 -6.96
CA GLU A 222 13.95 -3.63 -7.96
C GLU A 222 15.41 -3.20 -7.86
N HIS A 223 16.18 -3.91 -7.03
CA HIS A 223 17.55 -3.51 -6.75
C HIS A 223 18.45 -3.84 -7.95
N GLU A 224 18.67 -2.83 -8.82
CA GLU A 224 19.48 -2.94 -10.04
C GLU A 224 20.92 -3.43 -9.77
N ALA A 225 21.46 -3.18 -8.57
CA ALA A 225 22.80 -3.63 -8.19
C ALA A 225 22.85 -5.07 -7.63
N GLU A 226 21.71 -5.73 -7.47
CA GLU A 226 21.60 -7.14 -7.08
C GLU A 226 21.24 -8.01 -8.31
N ILE A 227 20.76 -9.24 -8.07
CA ILE A 227 20.25 -10.13 -9.11
C ILE A 227 19.05 -9.45 -9.76
N VAL A 228 19.24 -8.94 -10.99
CA VAL A 228 18.25 -8.66 -12.08
C VAL A 228 16.84 -8.32 -11.59
N ALA A 229 16.29 -7.14 -11.91
CA ALA A 229 15.02 -6.56 -11.40
C ALA A 229 13.75 -7.47 -11.43
N GLY A 230 13.77 -8.54 -10.63
CA GLY A 230 12.77 -9.57 -10.40
C GLY A 230 11.94 -9.92 -11.62
N PHE A 231 10.64 -9.79 -11.43
CA PHE A 231 9.63 -10.06 -12.44
C PHE A 231 9.55 -8.97 -13.52
N CYS A 232 10.09 -7.77 -13.31
CA CYS A 232 9.96 -6.64 -14.23
C CYS A 232 10.79 -6.77 -15.50
N THR A 233 11.82 -7.63 -15.50
CA THR A 233 12.86 -7.65 -16.53
C THR A 233 12.40 -8.06 -17.92
N GLU A 234 11.35 -8.88 -17.99
CA GLU A 234 10.84 -9.43 -19.24
C GLU A 234 9.57 -8.69 -19.73
N TYR A 235 9.04 -7.76 -18.93
CA TYR A 235 7.83 -6.99 -19.26
C TYR A 235 8.16 -5.67 -19.95
N SER A 236 7.33 -5.30 -20.93
CA SER A 236 7.42 -4.02 -21.65
C SER A 236 6.07 -3.29 -21.63
N GLY A 237 6.11 -1.98 -21.90
CA GLY A 237 4.94 -1.12 -22.10
C GLY A 237 3.95 -1.14 -20.93
N LEU A 238 2.67 -1.31 -21.25
CA LEU A 238 1.60 -1.18 -20.28
C LEU A 238 1.63 -2.26 -19.19
N LYS A 239 1.96 -3.52 -19.52
CA LYS A 239 2.01 -4.61 -18.52
C LYS A 239 3.06 -4.37 -17.44
N TRP A 240 4.21 -3.81 -17.83
CA TRP A 240 5.21 -3.34 -16.88
C TRP A 240 4.63 -2.23 -15.99
N GLY A 241 3.99 -1.24 -16.60
CA GLY A 241 3.36 -0.12 -15.88
C GLY A 241 2.27 -0.54 -14.89
N MET A 242 1.53 -1.62 -15.16
CA MET A 242 0.49 -2.15 -14.27
C MET A 242 1.05 -2.62 -12.92
N PHE A 243 2.24 -3.23 -12.87
CA PHE A 243 2.85 -3.64 -11.60
C PHE A 243 3.19 -2.44 -10.72
N PHE A 244 3.84 -1.43 -11.29
CA PHE A 244 4.15 -0.20 -10.56
C PHE A 244 2.88 0.52 -10.13
N LEU A 245 1.89 0.62 -11.00
CA LEU A 245 0.61 1.24 -10.66
C LEU A 245 -0.06 0.53 -9.48
N ALA A 246 -0.04 -0.81 -9.46
CA ALA A 246 -0.57 -1.62 -8.36
C ALA A 246 0.21 -1.38 -7.05
N GLU A 247 1.54 -1.32 -7.10
CA GLU A 247 2.37 -1.08 -5.92
C GLU A 247 2.13 0.32 -5.33
N TYR A 248 2.05 1.37 -6.16
CA TYR A 248 1.72 2.71 -5.67
C TYR A 248 0.27 2.79 -5.17
N ALA A 249 -0.69 2.10 -5.80
CA ALA A 249 -2.05 2.03 -5.30
C ALA A 249 -2.09 1.37 -3.90
N HIS A 250 -1.38 0.25 -3.72
CA HIS A 250 -1.20 -0.37 -2.40
C HIS A 250 -0.53 0.56 -1.39
N LEU A 251 0.49 1.35 -1.79
CA LEU A 251 1.13 2.33 -0.91
C LEU A 251 0.12 3.32 -0.34
N PHE A 252 -0.73 3.89 -1.18
CA PHE A 252 -1.78 4.79 -0.71
C PHE A 252 -2.77 4.05 0.20
N ALA A 253 -3.20 2.83 -0.16
CA ALA A 253 -4.11 2.04 0.66
C ALA A 253 -3.55 1.79 2.07
N PHE A 254 -2.29 1.38 2.18
CA PHE A 254 -1.62 1.21 3.48
C PHE A 254 -1.50 2.51 4.27
N CYS A 255 -1.24 3.65 3.62
CA CYS A 255 -1.21 4.94 4.31
C CYS A 255 -2.59 5.31 4.88
N PHE A 256 -3.67 5.01 4.17
CA PHE A 256 -5.04 5.15 4.69
C PHE A 256 -5.28 4.23 5.89
N VAL A 257 -4.92 2.95 5.78
CA VAL A 257 -5.10 1.95 6.85
C VAL A 257 -4.30 2.31 8.11
N ILE A 258 -3.04 2.72 7.98
CA ILE A 258 -2.23 3.20 9.12
C ILE A 258 -2.90 4.41 9.79
N SER A 259 -3.37 5.37 8.99
CA SER A 259 -4.05 6.56 9.51
C SER A 259 -5.35 6.20 10.24
N LEU A 260 -6.13 5.25 9.71
CA LEU A 260 -7.38 4.78 10.30
C LEU A 260 -7.17 4.03 11.60
N ILE A 261 -6.25 3.05 11.62
CA ILE A 261 -6.02 2.20 12.81
C ILE A 261 -5.34 2.99 13.92
N PHE A 262 -4.35 3.83 13.61
CA PHE A 262 -3.48 4.38 14.66
C PHE A 262 -3.77 5.85 14.96
N PHE A 263 -4.03 6.69 13.95
CA PHE A 263 -4.09 8.16 14.08
C PHE A 263 -5.51 8.73 14.06
N GLY A 264 -6.54 7.91 14.29
CA GLY A 264 -7.94 8.36 14.36
C GLY A 264 -8.49 8.88 13.04
N GLY A 265 -8.00 8.34 11.92
CA GLY A 265 -8.63 8.41 10.60
C GLY A 265 -9.17 9.77 10.20
N TYR A 266 -10.48 9.81 9.92
CA TYR A 266 -11.22 10.99 9.49
C TYR A 266 -11.89 11.76 10.64
N ASN A 267 -11.51 11.51 11.89
CA ASN A 267 -12.01 12.30 13.02
C ASN A 267 -11.47 13.73 12.95
N ALA A 268 -12.31 14.70 13.34
CA ALA A 268 -11.95 16.10 13.37
C ALA A 268 -10.76 16.32 14.32
N TRP A 269 -9.73 17.00 13.84
CA TRP A 269 -8.56 17.32 14.63
C TRP A 269 -8.65 18.79 15.08
N GLY A 270 -9.28 19.01 16.24
CA GLY A 270 -9.50 20.35 16.76
C GLY A 270 -10.31 21.20 15.77
N PHE A 271 -9.67 22.19 15.16
CA PHE A 271 -10.27 23.06 14.14
C PHE A 271 -10.24 22.48 12.71
N ILE A 272 -9.43 21.43 12.46
CA ILE A 272 -9.28 20.86 11.12
C ILE A 272 -10.44 19.88 10.83
N PRO A 273 -11.22 20.10 9.75
CA PRO A 273 -12.27 19.18 9.34
C PRO A 273 -11.73 17.77 9.11
N GLY A 274 -12.50 16.75 9.51
CA GLY A 274 -12.10 15.34 9.46
C GLY A 274 -11.57 14.87 8.10
N GLY A 275 -12.19 15.31 7.01
CA GLY A 275 -11.74 14.98 5.65
C GLY A 275 -10.38 15.57 5.28
N ILE A 276 -10.04 16.76 5.80
CA ILE A 276 -8.71 17.37 5.59
C ILE A 276 -7.69 16.68 6.52
N ALA A 277 -8.11 16.31 7.73
CA ALA A 277 -7.24 15.63 8.69
C ALA A 277 -6.71 14.29 8.15
N ILE A 278 -7.57 13.46 7.54
CA ILE A 278 -7.13 12.19 6.95
C ILE A 278 -6.17 12.41 5.76
N LEU A 279 -6.44 13.41 4.91
CA LEU A 279 -5.54 13.73 3.80
C LEU A 279 -4.16 14.17 4.28
N ILE A 280 -4.08 15.01 5.31
CA ILE A 280 -2.81 15.44 5.90
C ILE A 280 -2.04 14.23 6.45
N LYS A 281 -2.71 13.32 7.16
CA LYS A 281 -2.08 12.10 7.72
C LYS A 281 -1.58 11.18 6.62
N VAL A 282 -2.39 10.94 5.59
CA VAL A 282 -1.99 10.12 4.43
C VAL A 282 -0.80 10.76 3.70
N CYS A 283 -0.84 12.06 3.43
CA CYS A 283 0.28 12.79 2.84
C CYS A 283 1.55 12.71 3.69
N PHE A 284 1.42 12.74 5.03
CA PHE A 284 2.54 12.57 5.94
C PHE A 284 3.16 11.17 5.83
N PHE A 285 2.36 10.09 5.81
CA PHE A 285 2.88 8.73 5.65
C PHE A 285 3.48 8.47 4.27
N VAL A 286 2.90 9.02 3.22
CA VAL A 286 3.48 8.98 1.87
C VAL A 286 4.80 9.75 1.83
N PHE A 287 4.88 10.93 2.46
CA PHE A 287 6.13 11.67 2.57
C PHE A 287 7.17 10.89 3.40
N LEU A 288 6.75 10.24 4.48
CA LEU A 288 7.62 9.43 5.34
C LEU A 288 8.20 8.24 4.57
N SER A 289 7.45 7.59 3.69
CA SER A 289 7.97 6.49 2.86
C SER A 289 8.99 7.00 1.83
N MET A 290 8.72 8.15 1.19
CA MET A 290 9.68 8.80 0.29
C MET A 290 10.93 9.30 1.01
N TRP A 291 10.79 9.78 2.25
CA TRP A 291 11.93 10.20 3.06
C TRP A 291 12.79 9.00 3.49
N ALA A 292 12.16 7.89 3.88
CA ALA A 292 12.86 6.65 4.18
C ALA A 292 13.71 6.18 2.98
N ARG A 293 13.15 6.24 1.77
CA ARG A 293 13.87 5.98 0.50
C ARG A 293 15.10 6.86 0.31
N ALA A 294 14.99 8.14 0.63
CA ALA A 294 16.07 9.09 0.43
C ALA A 294 17.24 8.90 1.40
N THR A 295 16.97 8.34 2.59
CA THR A 295 17.90 8.41 3.73
C THR A 295 18.56 7.07 4.04
N PHE A 296 17.81 5.96 3.94
CA PHE A 296 18.31 4.66 4.38
C PHE A 296 19.00 3.89 3.26
N PRO A 297 20.12 3.20 3.57
CA PRO A 297 20.74 2.29 2.64
C PRO A 297 19.93 1.01 2.51
N HIS A 298 20.10 0.33 1.38
CA HIS A 298 19.53 -0.98 1.12
C HIS A 298 20.00 -2.04 2.11
N VAL A 299 19.08 -2.91 2.51
CA VAL A 299 19.34 -4.01 3.44
C VAL A 299 19.39 -5.33 2.69
N ARG A 300 20.38 -6.16 3.01
CA ARG A 300 20.52 -7.50 2.42
C ARG A 300 19.37 -8.41 2.86
N PRO A 301 18.82 -9.30 1.99
CA PRO A 301 17.71 -10.20 2.34
C PRO A 301 17.93 -11.02 3.60
N ASP A 302 19.15 -11.54 3.80
CA ASP A 302 19.47 -12.37 4.96
C ASP A 302 19.30 -11.59 6.29
N GLN A 303 19.66 -10.31 6.27
CA GLN A 303 19.50 -9.41 7.42
C GLN A 303 18.03 -9.06 7.64
N LEU A 304 17.31 -8.82 6.54
CA LEU A 304 15.89 -8.52 6.57
C LEU A 304 15.06 -9.68 7.13
N MET A 305 15.33 -10.91 6.67
CA MET A 305 14.69 -12.13 7.19
C MET A 305 15.05 -12.38 8.65
N ARG A 306 16.30 -12.12 9.05
CA ARG A 306 16.71 -12.21 10.47
C ARG A 306 15.93 -11.20 11.33
N MET A 307 15.72 -9.97 10.84
CA MET A 307 14.91 -8.97 11.54
C MET A 307 13.46 -9.41 11.69
N CYS A 308 12.85 -9.91 10.60
CA CYS A 308 11.48 -10.42 10.62
C CYS A 308 11.29 -11.54 11.66
N TRP A 309 12.09 -12.60 11.57
CA TRP A 309 11.91 -13.82 12.38
C TRP A 309 12.45 -13.72 13.81
N LYS A 310 13.57 -13.01 14.04
CA LYS A 310 14.18 -12.96 15.39
C LYS A 310 13.76 -11.74 16.21
N ILE A 311 13.26 -10.69 15.57
CA ILE A 311 12.94 -9.42 16.25
C ILE A 311 11.45 -9.16 16.15
N MET A 312 10.92 -8.95 14.94
CA MET A 312 9.56 -8.46 14.78
C MET A 312 8.49 -9.48 15.19
N LEU A 313 8.64 -10.75 14.78
CA LEU A 313 7.68 -11.80 15.13
C LEU A 313 7.60 -11.99 16.66
N PRO A 314 8.70 -12.22 17.40
CA PRO A 314 8.64 -12.32 18.86
C PRO A 314 8.07 -11.07 19.54
N LEU A 315 8.45 -9.86 19.08
CA LEU A 315 7.92 -8.61 19.64
C LEU A 315 6.41 -8.47 19.42
N SER A 316 5.91 -8.86 18.24
CA SER A 316 4.47 -8.81 17.94
C SER A 316 3.67 -9.74 18.88
N LEU A 317 4.17 -10.95 19.12
CA LEU A 317 3.56 -11.91 20.05
C LEU A 317 3.58 -11.42 21.49
N ILE A 318 4.71 -10.87 21.95
CA ILE A 318 4.81 -10.28 23.29
C ILE A 318 3.80 -9.13 23.43
N ASN A 319 3.65 -8.29 22.40
CA ASN A 319 2.69 -7.20 22.42
C ASN A 319 1.23 -7.69 22.55
N ILE A 320 0.88 -8.74 21.80
CA ILE A 320 -0.45 -9.38 21.90
C ILE A 320 -0.67 -9.92 23.32
N LEU A 321 0.30 -10.64 23.88
CA LEU A 321 0.19 -11.22 25.23
C LEU A 321 0.04 -10.15 26.31
N ILE A 322 0.84 -9.08 26.26
CA ILE A 322 0.72 -7.96 27.19
C ILE A 322 -0.67 -7.32 27.08
N THR A 323 -1.13 -7.09 25.85
CA THR A 323 -2.46 -6.49 25.61
C THR A 323 -3.57 -7.39 26.15
N ALA A 324 -3.48 -8.71 25.93
CA ALA A 324 -4.43 -9.68 26.46
C ALA A 324 -4.50 -9.66 27.99
N LEU A 325 -3.34 -9.61 28.66
CA LEU A 325 -3.26 -9.55 30.12
C LEU A 325 -3.85 -8.24 30.67
N VAL A 326 -3.59 -7.10 30.02
CA VAL A 326 -4.12 -5.80 30.43
C VAL A 326 -5.64 -5.73 30.26
N ILE A 327 -6.20 -6.37 29.24
CA ILE A 327 -7.67 -6.40 29.03
C ILE A 327 -8.36 -7.34 30.04
N LEU A 328 -7.67 -8.38 30.49
CA LEU A 328 -8.23 -9.35 31.45
C LEU A 328 -8.33 -8.81 32.88
N ILE A 329 -7.45 -7.87 33.25
CA ILE A 329 -7.39 -7.23 34.57
C ILE A 329 -8.39 -6.07 34.62
#